data_AF-A0A7S1HH18-F1
#
_entry.id   AF-A0A7S1HH18-F1
#
_cell.length_a   1.000
_cell.length_b   1.000
_cell.length_c   1.000
_cell.angle_alpha   90.00
_cell.angle_beta   90.00
_cell.angle_gamma   90.00
#
_symmetry.space_group_name_H-M   'P 1'
#
loop_
_entity.id
_entity.type
_entity.pdbx_description
1 polymer ?
#
loop_
_entity_poly.entity_id
_entity_poly.type
_entity_poly.pdbx_seq_one_letter_code
_entity_poly.pdbx_strand_id
1 'polypeptide(L)'
;GGVYYAMQYPRIHQRRRDLMLESELTELFKQNYRMEIANGDESLLSLWARAMPRVQLAMKTVGISAIGRVTRQDNDSLAKIVSVEVPSLRRQFARALGEAPRS
;
A
#
# COMPACT_ATOMS: atom_id res chain seq x y z
N GLY A 1 20.38 -8.97 31.43
CA GLY A 1 19.69 -8.42 30.25
C GLY A 1 19.53 -9.38 29.07
N GLY A 2 20.14 -10.57 29.04
CA GLY A 2 20.18 -11.42 27.82
C GLY A 2 18.95 -12.32 27.55
N VAL A 3 18.10 -12.57 28.54
CA VAL A 3 17.02 -13.59 28.43
C VAL A 3 15.76 -13.05 27.75
N TYR A 4 15.48 -11.75 27.86
CA TYR A 4 14.33 -11.11 27.21
C TYR A 4 14.46 -11.04 25.69
N TYR A 5 15.69 -10.90 25.18
CA TYR A 5 15.95 -10.90 23.75
C TYR A 5 15.72 -12.29 23.15
N ALA A 6 16.19 -13.36 23.79
CA ALA A 6 16.07 -14.74 23.30
C ALA A 6 14.62 -15.23 23.12
N MET A 7 13.67 -14.78 23.95
CA MET A 7 12.24 -15.17 23.83
C MET A 7 11.46 -14.40 22.76
N GLN A 8 11.90 -13.20 22.35
CA GLN A 8 11.21 -12.41 21.33
C GLN A 8 11.60 -12.80 19.90
N TYR A 9 12.82 -13.29 19.66
CA TYR A 9 13.29 -13.65 18.32
C TYR A 9 12.43 -14.69 17.58
N PRO A 10 12.01 -15.82 18.19
CA PRO A 10 11.23 -16.83 17.47
C PRO A 10 9.90 -16.28 16.96
N ARG A 11 9.24 -15.44 17.77
CA ARG A 11 7.94 -14.83 17.45
C ARG A 11 8.04 -13.83 16.30
N ILE A 12 9.14 -13.08 16.20
CA ILE A 12 9.36 -12.11 15.11
C ILE A 12 9.62 -12.82 13.79
N HIS A 13 10.39 -13.92 13.80
CA HIS A 13 10.66 -14.71 12.59
C HIS A 13 9.44 -15.53 12.13
N GLN A 14 8.63 -16.05 13.06
CA GLN A 14 7.35 -16.68 12.75
C GLN A 14 6.43 -15.66 12.07
N ARG A 15 6.18 -14.52 12.74
CA ARG A 15 5.28 -13.47 12.24
C ARG A 15 5.73 -12.87 10.91
N ARG A 16 7.04 -12.79 10.65
CA ARG A 16 7.60 -12.39 9.33
C ARG A 16 7.32 -13.42 8.23
N ARG A 17 7.37 -14.72 8.54
CA ARG A 17 7.00 -15.76 7.57
C ARG A 17 5.50 -15.79 7.35
N ASP A 18 4.72 -15.65 8.42
CA ASP A 18 3.26 -15.63 8.36
C ASP A 18 2.76 -14.43 7.55
N LEU A 19 3.40 -13.26 7.69
CA LEU A 19 3.17 -12.07 6.86
C LEU A 19 3.42 -12.27 5.35
N MET A 20 4.07 -13.34 4.91
CA MET A 20 4.19 -13.67 3.48
C MET A 20 2.94 -14.37 2.92
N LEU A 21 2.08 -14.88 3.80
CA LEU A 21 0.80 -15.49 3.46
C LEU A 21 -0.22 -14.40 3.17
N GLU A 22 -0.97 -14.58 2.09
CA GLU A 22 -2.02 -13.65 1.65
C GLU A 22 -3.13 -13.48 2.70
N SER A 23 -3.50 -14.59 3.36
CA SER A 23 -4.51 -14.63 4.41
C SER A 23 -4.11 -13.76 5.60
N GLU A 24 -2.87 -13.86 6.05
CA GLU A 24 -2.37 -13.12 7.23
C GLU A 24 -2.24 -11.63 6.96
N LEU A 25 -1.77 -11.24 5.77
CA LEU A 25 -1.76 -9.85 5.32
C LEU A 25 -3.18 -9.27 5.28
N THR A 26 -4.12 -10.03 4.74
CA THR A 26 -5.53 -9.62 4.65
C THR A 26 -6.17 -9.49 6.01
N GLU A 27 -5.89 -10.42 6.93
CA GLU A 27 -6.38 -10.30 8.31
C GLU A 27 -5.76 -9.11 9.04
N LEU A 28 -4.47 -8.82 8.85
CA LEU A 28 -3.86 -7.62 9.43
C LEU A 28 -4.43 -6.33 8.85
N PHE A 29 -4.73 -6.30 7.56
CA PHE A 29 -5.43 -5.18 6.95
C PHE A 29 -6.81 -4.99 7.58
N LYS A 30 -7.61 -6.04 7.66
CA LYS A 30 -8.93 -5.98 8.30
C LYS A 30 -8.84 -5.55 9.75
N GLN A 31 -7.80 -5.99 10.49
CA GLN A 31 -7.56 -5.62 11.88
C GLN A 31 -7.23 -4.13 12.06
N ASN A 32 -6.43 -3.56 11.14
CA ASN A 32 -6.04 -2.15 11.22
C ASN A 32 -7.16 -1.20 10.79
N TYR A 33 -8.04 -1.64 9.89
CA TYR A 33 -9.13 -0.83 9.33
C TYR A 33 -10.53 -1.33 9.72
N ARG A 34 -10.65 -1.95 10.91
CA ARG A 34 -11.91 -2.57 11.37
C ARG A 34 -13.08 -1.58 11.37
N MET A 35 -12.83 -0.33 11.77
CA MET A 35 -13.85 0.70 11.91
C MET A 35 -14.35 1.16 10.55
N GLU A 36 -13.45 1.40 9.61
CA GLU A 36 -13.74 1.84 8.25
C GLU A 36 -14.50 0.77 7.48
N ILE A 37 -14.11 -0.50 7.65
CA ILE A 37 -14.82 -1.65 7.08
C ILE A 37 -16.22 -1.77 7.70
N ALA A 38 -16.35 -1.65 9.03
CA ALA A 38 -17.65 -1.69 9.72
C ALA A 38 -18.58 -0.55 9.29
N ASN A 39 -18.02 0.61 8.95
CA ASN A 39 -18.74 1.76 8.43
C ASN A 39 -19.10 1.63 6.93
N GLY A 40 -18.75 0.51 6.28
CA GLY A 40 -19.12 0.24 4.90
C GLY A 40 -18.25 0.95 3.85
N ASP A 41 -16.99 1.26 4.16
CA ASP A 41 -16.08 1.84 3.16
C ASP A 41 -15.67 0.79 2.10
N GLU A 42 -16.52 0.66 1.08
CA GLU A 42 -16.29 -0.22 -0.07
C GLU A 42 -15.05 0.20 -0.88
N SER A 43 -14.69 1.48 -0.84
CA SER A 43 -13.53 2.00 -1.56
C SER A 43 -12.23 1.45 -0.98
N LEU A 44 -12.19 1.28 0.35
CA LEU A 44 -11.06 0.73 1.07
C LEU A 44 -10.84 -0.76 0.79
N LEU A 45 -11.92 -1.55 0.75
CA LEU A 45 -11.86 -2.96 0.36
C LEU A 45 -11.43 -3.14 -1.11
N SER A 46 -11.96 -2.29 -1.99
CA SER A 46 -11.60 -2.29 -3.42
C SER A 46 -10.16 -1.84 -3.66
N LEU A 47 -9.64 -0.93 -2.84
CA LEU A 47 -8.24 -0.54 -2.85
C LEU A 47 -7.35 -1.71 -2.43
N TRP A 48 -7.73 -2.40 -1.35
CA TRP A 48 -6.99 -3.56 -0.86
C TRP A 48 -6.88 -4.67 -1.89
N ALA A 49 -8.00 -5.05 -2.52
CA ALA A 49 -8.02 -6.09 -3.56
C ALA A 49 -7.05 -5.78 -4.71
N ARG A 50 -6.84 -4.50 -5.03
CA ARG A 50 -5.90 -4.06 -6.08
C ARG A 50 -4.46 -3.95 -5.61
N ALA A 51 -4.24 -3.49 -4.38
CA ALA A 51 -2.90 -3.28 -3.83
C ALA A 51 -2.24 -4.57 -3.37
N MET A 52 -3.02 -5.51 -2.81
CA MET A 52 -2.55 -6.74 -2.17
C MET A 52 -1.58 -7.56 -3.04
N PRO A 53 -1.91 -7.92 -4.30
CA PRO A 53 -1.02 -8.76 -5.11
C PRO A 53 0.37 -8.15 -5.29
N ARG A 54 0.45 -6.81 -5.41
CA ARG A 54 1.72 -6.09 -5.59
C ARG A 54 2.52 -6.02 -4.30
N VAL A 55 1.85 -5.81 -3.16
CA VAL A 55 2.48 -5.84 -1.84
C VAL A 55 3.06 -7.22 -1.58
N GLN A 56 2.30 -8.28 -1.85
CA GLN A 56 2.77 -9.66 -1.67
C GLN A 56 3.95 -10.00 -2.58
N LEU A 57 3.90 -9.58 -3.84
CA LEU A 57 5.02 -9.75 -4.77
C LEU A 57 6.27 -9.00 -4.27
N ALA A 58 6.13 -7.76 -3.82
CA ALA A 58 7.25 -6.99 -3.27
C ALA A 58 7.84 -7.69 -2.02
N MET A 59 7.00 -8.17 -1.10
CA MET A 59 7.45 -8.92 0.08
C MET A 59 8.22 -10.19 -0.28
N LYS A 60 7.77 -10.94 -1.29
CA LYS A 60 8.46 -12.15 -1.79
C LYS A 60 9.79 -11.82 -2.46
N THR A 61 9.87 -10.73 -3.21
CA THR A 61 11.02 -10.40 -4.06
C THR A 61 12.14 -9.69 -3.30
N VAL A 62 11.81 -8.68 -2.49
CA VAL A 62 12.82 -7.86 -1.77
C VAL A 62 12.86 -8.12 -0.27
N GLY A 63 11.89 -8.86 0.27
CA GLY A 63 11.76 -9.13 1.70
C GLY A 63 11.09 -7.97 2.46
N ILE A 64 10.42 -8.30 3.56
CA ILE A 64 9.67 -7.35 4.40
C ILE A 64 10.55 -6.21 4.92
N SER A 65 11.83 -6.47 5.19
CA SER A 65 12.78 -5.48 5.68
C SER A 65 13.20 -4.43 4.65
N ALA A 66 13.03 -4.72 3.34
CA ALA A 66 13.32 -3.77 2.27
C ALA A 66 12.11 -2.90 1.89
N ILE A 67 10.92 -3.21 2.44
CA ILE A 67 9.74 -2.37 2.26
C ILE A 67 9.92 -1.15 3.14
N GLY A 68 10.34 -0.04 2.51
CA GLY A 68 10.51 1.24 3.16
C GLY A 68 9.24 1.66 3.89
N ARG A 69 9.41 2.38 5.00
CA ARG A 69 8.27 2.96 5.71
C ARG A 69 7.68 4.07 4.84
N VAL A 70 6.41 3.94 4.49
CA VAL A 70 5.67 5.02 3.83
C VAL A 70 5.51 6.16 4.83
N THR A 71 6.10 7.30 4.52
CA THR A 71 5.97 8.53 5.31
C THR A 71 4.76 9.33 4.83
N ARG A 72 4.32 10.29 5.64
CA ARG A 72 3.28 11.23 5.23
C ARG A 72 3.67 11.99 3.96
N GLN A 73 4.94 12.36 3.85
CA GLN A 73 5.48 13.05 2.67
C GLN A 73 5.38 12.19 1.40
N ASP A 74 5.55 10.87 1.50
CA ASP A 74 5.37 9.96 0.36
C ASP A 74 3.91 9.95 -0.12
N ASN A 75 2.96 9.91 0.82
CA ASN A 75 1.53 9.98 0.51
C ASN A 75 1.14 11.34 -0.10
N ASP A 76 1.64 12.44 0.44
CA ASP A 76 1.39 13.79 -0.08
C ASP A 76 1.95 13.93 -1.50
N SER A 77 3.12 13.35 -1.77
CA SER A 77 3.73 13.33 -3.10
C SER A 77 2.90 12.51 -4.08
N LEU A 78 2.43 11.32 -3.69
CA LEU A 78 1.53 10.50 -4.51
C LEU A 78 0.22 11.22 -4.81
N ALA A 79 -0.37 11.88 -3.81
CA ALA A 79 -1.59 12.66 -3.96
C ALA A 79 -1.40 13.80 -4.97
N LYS A 80 -0.27 14.51 -4.89
CA LYS A 80 0.09 15.57 -5.85
C LYS A 80 0.23 15.03 -7.28
N ILE A 81 0.92 13.90 -7.46
CA ILE A 81 1.09 13.27 -8.77
C ILE A 81 -0.28 12.95 -9.39
N VAL A 82 -1.17 12.30 -8.63
CA VAL A 82 -2.47 11.85 -9.12
C VAL A 82 -3.41 13.03 -9.40
N SER A 83 -3.45 14.02 -8.51
CA SER A 83 -4.43 15.12 -8.59
C SER A 83 -3.99 16.29 -9.48
N VAL A 84 -2.69 16.54 -9.61
CA VAL A 84 -2.17 17.72 -10.31
C VAL A 84 -1.39 17.32 -11.55
N GLU A 85 -0.39 16.45 -11.39
CA GLU A 85 0.61 16.23 -12.43
C GLU A 85 0.06 15.38 -13.58
N VAL A 86 -0.64 14.28 -13.28
CA VAL A 86 -1.26 13.43 -14.30
C VAL A 86 -2.30 14.20 -15.14
N PRO A 87 -3.26 14.94 -14.55
CA PRO A 87 -4.19 15.76 -15.33
C PRO A 87 -3.51 16.87 -16.13
N SER A 88 -2.44 17.48 -15.59
CA SER A 88 -1.65 18.48 -16.32
C SER A 88 -1.01 17.87 -17.56
N LEU A 89 -0.34 16.72 -17.43
CA LEU A 89 0.29 16.01 -18.54
C LEU A 89 -0.74 15.58 -19.61
N ARG A 90 -1.91 15.07 -19.20
CA ARG A 90 -3.00 14.74 -20.14
C ARG A 90 -3.44 15.96 -20.95
N ARG A 91 -3.59 17.12 -20.31
CA ARG A 91 -3.95 18.37 -20.99
C ARG A 91 -2.86 18.84 -21.95
N GLN A 92 -1.60 18.73 -21.56
CA GLN A 92 -0.47 19.09 -22.43
C GLN A 92 -0.41 18.17 -23.65
N PHE A 93 -0.61 16.86 -23.46
CA PHE A 93 -0.63 15.89 -24.53
C PHE A 93 -1.81 16.09 -25.49
N ALA A 94 -3.02 16.31 -24.97
CA ALA A 94 -4.20 16.62 -25.79
C ALA A 94 -3.99 17.90 -26.63
N ARG A 95 -3.40 18.94 -26.04
CA ARG A 95 -3.01 20.17 -26.77
C ARG A 95 -1.98 19.89 -27.86
N ALA A 96 -0.97 19.07 -27.58
CA ALA A 96 0.05 18.71 -28.55
C ALA A 96 -0.50 17.88 -29.72
N LEU A 97 -1.56 17.09 -29.48
CA LEU A 97 -2.27 16.33 -30.52
C LEU A 97 -3.32 17.15 -31.29
N GLY A 98 -3.54 18.42 -30.94
CA GLY A 98 -4.55 19.27 -31.59
C GLY A 98 -5.99 18.94 -31.20
N GLU A 99 -6.22 18.10 -30.18
CA GLU A 99 -7.55 17.83 -29.65
C GLU A 99 -7.98 19.00 -28.76
N ALA A 100 -8.82 19.89 -29.29
CA ALA A 100 -9.48 20.92 -28.50
C ALA A 100 -10.36 20.28 -27.42
N PRO A 101 -10.38 20.81 -26.18
CA PRO A 101 -11.20 20.24 -25.11
C PRO A 101 -12.67 20.35 -25.51
N ARG A 102 -13.36 19.21 -25.60
CA ARG A 102 -14.82 19.20 -25.67
C ARG A 102 -15.33 19.72 -24.32
N SER A 103 -15.94 20.89 -24.38
CA SER A 103 -16.66 21.59 -23.30
C SER A 103 -17.70 20.70 -22.64
#